data_AF-A0A7Y1ZIK2-F1
#
_entry.id   AF-A0A7Y1ZIK2-F1
#
_cell.length_a   1.000
_cell.length_b   1.000
_cell.length_c   1.000
_cell.angle_alpha   90.00
_cell.angle_beta   90.00
_cell.angle_gamma   90.00
#
_symmetry.space_group_name_H-M   'P 1'
#
loop_
_entity.id
_entity.type
_entity.pdbx_description
1 polymer ?
#
loop_
_entity_poly.entity_id
_entity_poly.type
_entity_poly.pdbx_seq_one_letter_code
_entity_poly.pdbx_strand_id
1 'polypeptide(L)'
;MAVALLVLRSAWFITRRSAHILMEGTPPELDANLIRQDLVESIEGLNDVHHIHIWSLTQERAVITLHARTIQDIDNDALLREINERLSNHFNISHSTVQVEREHCQ
;
A
#
# COMPACT_ATOMS: atom_id res chain seq x y z
N MET A 1 33.95 -26.98 10.24
CA MET A 1 32.54 -27.03 10.67
C MET A 1 32.02 -25.69 11.21
N ALA A 2 32.70 -25.05 12.18
CA ALA A 2 32.27 -23.76 12.75
C ALA A 2 32.11 -22.62 11.71
N VAL A 3 33.03 -22.51 10.75
CA VAL A 3 32.97 -21.49 9.69
C VAL A 3 31.76 -21.72 8.77
N ALA A 4 31.46 -22.98 8.42
CA ALA A 4 30.29 -23.30 7.59
C ALA A 4 28.96 -22.93 8.28
N LEU A 5 28.87 -23.13 9.60
CA LEU A 5 27.70 -22.72 10.40
C LEU A 5 27.53 -21.19 10.46
N LEU A 6 28.64 -20.45 10.56
CA LEU A 6 28.61 -18.98 10.52
C LEU A 6 28.16 -18.46 9.15
N VAL A 7 28.66 -19.05 8.06
CA VAL A 7 28.26 -18.67 6.69
C VAL A 7 26.79 -19.00 6.43
N LEU A 8 26.32 -20.19 6.84
CA LEU A 8 24.90 -20.58 6.74
C LEU A 8 23.98 -19.65 7.52
N ARG A 9 24.37 -19.25 8.74
CA ARG A 9 23.59 -18.31 9.55
C ARG A 9 23.50 -16.93 8.90
N SER A 10 24.60 -16.43 8.37
CA SER A 10 24.63 -15.14 7.66
C SER A 10 23.84 -15.19 6.36
N ALA A 11 23.98 -16.26 5.57
CA ALA A 11 23.21 -16.48 4.35
C ALA A 11 21.72 -16.58 4.65
N TRP A 12 21.31 -17.33 5.68
CA TRP A 12 19.91 -17.42 6.11
C TRP A 12 19.33 -16.07 6.55
N PHE A 13 20.12 -15.26 7.27
CA PHE A 13 19.70 -13.92 7.69
C PHE A 13 19.52 -12.98 6.49
N ILE A 14 20.46 -13.00 5.54
CA ILE A 14 20.42 -12.18 4.33
C ILE A 14 19.27 -12.62 3.43
N THR A 15 19.12 -13.92 3.17
CA THR A 15 18.04 -14.47 2.35
C THR A 15 16.67 -14.24 2.97
N ARG A 16 16.51 -14.36 4.31
CA ARG A 16 15.25 -14.03 4.97
C ARG A 16 14.94 -12.54 4.90
N ARG A 17 15.95 -11.68 4.99
CA ARG A 17 15.79 -10.22 4.85
C ARG A 17 15.44 -9.85 3.41
N SER A 18 16.08 -10.44 2.41
CA SER A 18 15.72 -10.29 1.01
C SER A 18 14.36 -10.90 0.68
N ALA A 19 13.98 -12.02 1.28
CA ALA A 19 12.65 -12.61 1.14
C ALA A 19 11.58 -11.73 1.77
N HIS A 20 11.85 -11.11 2.91
CA HIS A 20 10.98 -10.08 3.50
C HIS A 20 10.91 -8.83 2.64
N ILE A 21 12.01 -8.37 2.01
CA ILE A 21 11.98 -7.25 1.05
C ILE A 21 11.24 -7.60 -0.25
N LEU A 22 11.30 -8.87 -0.68
CA LEU A 22 10.58 -9.36 -1.85
C LEU A 22 9.10 -9.65 -1.55
N MET A 23 8.74 -9.89 -0.29
CA MET A 23 7.35 -10.07 0.18
C MET A 23 6.71 -8.77 0.70
N GLU A 24 7.51 -7.81 1.17
CA GLU A 24 7.16 -6.44 1.57
C GLU A 24 8.04 -5.45 0.78
N GLY A 25 7.68 -5.20 -0.49
CA GLY A 25 8.16 -4.02 -1.23
C GLY A 25 7.59 -2.70 -0.68
N THR A 26 7.02 -2.71 0.51
CA THR A 26 6.34 -1.60 1.17
C THR A 26 7.31 -0.97 2.18
N PRO A 27 7.59 0.35 2.07
CA PRO A 27 8.47 1.05 3.01
C PRO A 27 7.97 0.86 4.46
N PRO A 28 8.86 0.60 5.43
CA PRO A 28 8.47 0.35 6.82
C PRO A 28 7.78 1.54 7.49
N GLU A 29 7.86 2.74 6.87
CA GLU A 29 7.18 3.96 7.33
C GLU A 29 5.70 4.06 6.91
N LEU A 30 5.25 3.26 5.95
CA LEU A 30 3.89 3.32 5.40
C LEU A 30 3.16 1.97 5.60
N ASP A 31 2.26 1.93 6.59
CA ASP A 31 1.41 0.76 6.85
C ASP A 31 0.16 0.82 5.96
N ALA A 32 0.04 -0.17 5.07
CA ALA A 32 -1.12 -0.32 4.20
C ALA A 32 -2.44 -0.43 4.97
N ASN A 33 -2.44 -0.99 6.19
CA ASN A 33 -3.64 -1.07 7.01
C ASN A 33 -4.03 0.30 7.58
N LEU A 34 -3.06 1.14 7.96
CA LEU A 34 -3.33 2.50 8.40
C LEU A 34 -3.91 3.35 7.27
N ILE A 35 -3.36 3.23 6.06
CA ILE A 35 -3.88 3.92 4.87
C ILE A 35 -5.30 3.44 4.55
N ARG A 36 -5.54 2.12 4.58
CA ARG A 36 -6.89 1.55 4.39
C ARG A 36 -7.88 2.17 5.37
N GLN A 37 -7.55 2.15 6.66
CA GLN A 37 -8.43 2.61 7.70
C GLN A 37 -8.69 4.11 7.58
N ASP A 38 -7.65 4.92 7.37
CA ASP A 38 -7.78 6.38 7.18
C ASP A 38 -8.68 6.71 5.98
N LEU A 39 -8.53 6.02 4.84
CA LEU A 39 -9.35 6.26 3.66
C LEU A 39 -10.82 5.87 3.89
N VAL A 40 -11.08 4.71 4.51
CA VAL A 40 -12.46 4.25 4.77
C VAL A 40 -13.16 5.13 5.82
N GLU A 41 -12.44 5.62 6.82
CA GLU A 41 -13.00 6.50 7.86
C GLU A 41 -13.18 7.95 7.37
N SER A 42 -12.33 8.43 6.48
CA SER A 42 -12.32 9.85 6.07
C SER A 42 -13.17 10.16 4.84
N ILE A 43 -13.42 9.18 3.97
CA ILE A 43 -14.04 9.40 2.66
C ILE A 43 -15.43 8.79 2.62
N GLU A 44 -16.44 9.66 2.51
CA GLU A 44 -17.83 9.23 2.52
C GLU A 44 -18.18 8.39 1.28
N GLY A 45 -18.79 7.23 1.52
CA GLY A 45 -19.23 6.32 0.47
C GLY A 45 -18.16 5.34 -0.03
N LEU A 46 -16.96 5.38 0.54
CA LEU A 46 -15.98 4.30 0.44
C LEU A 46 -16.34 3.17 1.42
N ASN A 47 -16.54 1.96 0.89
CA ASN A 47 -16.89 0.77 1.66
C ASN A 47 -15.65 0.03 2.19
N ASP A 48 -14.68 -0.16 1.30
CA ASP A 48 -13.46 -0.92 1.58
C ASP A 48 -12.35 -0.49 0.61
N VAL A 49 -11.10 -0.64 1.04
CA VAL A 49 -9.91 -0.41 0.20
C VAL A 49 -8.99 -1.61 0.28
N HIS A 50 -8.82 -2.37 -0.79
CA HIS A 50 -8.01 -3.58 -0.80
C HIS A 50 -6.95 -3.57 -1.90
N HIS A 51 -6.15 -4.65 -1.96
CA HIS A 51 -4.99 -4.78 -2.86
C HIS A 51 -4.12 -3.51 -2.87
N ILE A 52 -3.72 -3.07 -1.67
CA ILE A 52 -2.86 -1.90 -1.51
C ILE A 52 -1.42 -2.34 -1.77
N HIS A 53 -0.82 -1.77 -2.80
CA HIS A 53 0.58 -1.95 -3.15
C HIS A 53 1.28 -0.59 -3.07
N ILE A 54 2.27 -0.50 -2.20
CA ILE A 54 3.07 0.72 -2.01
C ILE A 54 4.48 0.40 -2.46
N TRP A 55 5.07 1.27 -3.28
CA TRP A 55 6.47 1.18 -3.69
C TRP A 55 7.13 2.55 -3.63
N SER A 56 8.43 2.57 -3.32
CA SER A 56 9.24 3.79 -3.34
C SER A 56 9.81 3.99 -4.74
N LEU A 57 9.52 5.14 -5.36
CA LEU A 57 10.16 5.56 -6.62
C LEU A 57 11.52 6.22 -6.35
N THR A 58 11.62 6.98 -5.26
CA THR A 58 12.86 7.56 -4.73
C THR A 58 12.84 7.50 -3.19
N GLN A 59 13.91 7.94 -2.51
CA GLN A 59 13.94 8.01 -1.03
C GLN A 59 12.85 8.93 -0.43
N GLU A 60 12.27 9.83 -1.24
CA GLU A 60 11.30 10.83 -0.79
C GLU A 60 9.93 10.71 -1.49
N ARG A 61 9.78 9.79 -2.45
CA ARG A 61 8.57 9.66 -3.27
C ARG A 61 8.07 8.24 -3.25
N ALA A 62 7.00 8.02 -2.50
CA ALA A 62 6.21 6.80 -2.54
C ALA A 62 5.10 6.90 -3.60
N VAL A 63 4.81 5.78 -4.21
CA VAL A 63 3.71 5.58 -5.15
C VAL A 63 2.85 4.45 -4.61
N ILE A 64 1.54 4.57 -4.81
CA ILE A 64 0.57 3.59 -4.31
C ILE A 64 -0.39 3.16 -5.41
N THR A 65 -0.73 1.88 -5.41
CA THR A 65 -1.88 1.35 -6.15
C THR A 65 -2.83 0.70 -5.17
N LEU A 66 -4.13 0.95 -5.32
CA LEU A 66 -5.16 0.39 -4.46
C LEU A 66 -6.49 0.22 -5.21
N HIS A 67 -7.34 -0.66 -4.69
CA HIS A 67 -8.70 -0.87 -5.16
C HIS A 67 -9.67 -0.29 -4.14
N ALA A 68 -10.50 0.65 -4.57
CA ALA A 68 -11.49 1.35 -3.76
C ALA A 68 -12.89 0.81 -4.09
N ARG A 69 -13.57 0.21 -3.10
CA ARG A 69 -14.94 -0.31 -3.24
C ARG A 69 -15.93 0.74 -2.77
N THR A 70 -16.94 1.06 -3.58
CA THR A 70 -17.99 2.02 -3.22
C THR A 70 -19.35 1.34 -3.01
N ILE A 71 -20.24 1.97 -2.25
CA ILE A 71 -21.56 1.42 -1.87
C ILE A 71 -22.69 1.94 -2.79
N GLN A 72 -22.48 3.05 -3.50
CA GLN A 72 -23.51 3.74 -4.29
C GLN A 72 -22.94 4.29 -5.60
N ASP A 73 -23.81 4.87 -6.45
CA ASP A 73 -23.42 5.61 -7.66
C ASP A 73 -22.84 6.98 -7.28
N ILE A 74 -21.66 6.94 -6.66
CA ILE A 74 -20.88 8.13 -6.31
C ILE A 74 -20.16 8.59 -7.57
N ASP A 75 -19.98 9.90 -7.70
CA ASP A 75 -19.09 10.47 -8.72
C ASP A 75 -17.66 9.94 -8.49
N ASN A 76 -17.24 9.02 -9.36
CA ASN A 76 -15.91 8.43 -9.30
C ASN A 76 -14.82 9.51 -9.36
N ASP A 77 -15.03 10.59 -10.11
CA ASP A 77 -14.03 11.65 -10.25
C ASP A 77 -13.88 12.44 -8.94
N ALA A 78 -14.98 12.66 -8.21
CA ALA A 78 -14.94 13.30 -6.90
C ALA A 78 -14.22 12.41 -5.88
N LEU A 79 -14.54 11.12 -5.87
CA LEU A 79 -13.89 10.14 -4.99
C LEU A 79 -12.38 10.05 -5.25
N LEU A 80 -11.98 9.97 -6.53
CA LEU A 80 -10.57 9.90 -6.91
C LEU A 80 -9.80 11.15 -6.48
N ARG A 81 -10.40 12.35 -6.62
CA ARG A 81 -9.79 13.59 -6.12
C ARG A 81 -9.58 13.54 -4.62
N GLU A 82 -10.59 13.14 -3.86
CA GLU A 82 -10.53 13.09 -2.40
C GLU A 82 -9.49 12.08 -1.89
N ILE A 83 -9.43 10.89 -2.50
CA ILE A 83 -8.40 9.88 -2.21
C ILE A 83 -7.00 10.44 -2.49
N ASN A 84 -6.80 11.05 -3.65
CA ASN A 84 -5.50 11.59 -4.04
C ASN A 84 -5.04 12.74 -3.12
N GLU A 85 -5.95 13.65 -2.75
CA GLU A 85 -5.66 14.74 -1.82
C GLU A 85 -5.30 14.20 -0.43
N ARG A 86 -6.03 13.20 0.07
CA ARG A 86 -5.74 12.57 1.37
C ARG A 86 -4.37 11.89 1.36
N LEU A 87 -4.08 11.10 0.34
CA LEU A 87 -2.79 10.40 0.17
C LEU A 87 -1.61 11.37 0.07
N SER A 88 -1.78 12.48 -0.63
CA SER A 88 -0.77 13.53 -0.73
C SER A 88 -0.54 14.24 0.60
N ASN A 89 -1.62 14.64 1.30
CA ASN A 89 -1.52 15.49 2.48
C ASN A 89 -1.12 14.73 3.76
N HIS A 90 -1.62 13.50 3.94
CA HIS A 90 -1.37 12.70 5.15
C HIS A 90 -0.17 11.76 5.02
N PHE A 91 0.07 11.22 3.82
CA PHE A 91 1.06 10.17 3.61
C PHE A 91 2.22 10.59 2.68
N ASN A 92 2.20 11.84 2.19
CA ASN A 92 3.21 12.39 1.27
C ASN A 92 3.38 11.55 -0.01
N ILE A 93 2.30 10.90 -0.46
CA ILE A 93 2.26 10.07 -1.67
C ILE A 93 1.80 10.95 -2.84
N SER A 94 2.73 11.30 -3.73
CA SER A 94 2.44 12.20 -4.86
C SER A 94 1.83 11.51 -6.07
N HIS A 95 1.87 10.17 -6.14
CA HIS A 95 1.34 9.40 -7.26
C HIS A 95 0.55 8.20 -6.74
N SER A 96 -0.71 8.13 -7.15
CA SER A 96 -1.65 7.08 -6.76
C SER A 96 -2.41 6.58 -7.97
N THR A 97 -2.55 5.26 -8.09
CA THR A 97 -3.42 4.62 -9.06
C THR A 97 -4.55 3.93 -8.30
N VAL A 98 -5.77 4.42 -8.47
CA VAL A 98 -6.94 3.95 -7.73
C VAL A 98 -7.92 3.33 -8.71
N GLN A 99 -8.23 2.05 -8.51
CA GLN A 99 -9.27 1.36 -9.26
C GLN A 99 -10.56 1.38 -8.46
N VAL A 100 -11.62 1.96 -9.00
CA VAL A 100 -12.94 2.01 -8.35
C VAL A 100 -13.76 0.78 -8.73
N GLU A 101 -14.21 0.02 -7.73
CA GLU A 101 -15.01 -1.18 -7.88
C GLU A 101 -16.42 -0.98 -7.29
N ARG A 102 -17.44 -1.41 -8.03
CA ARG A 102 -18.86 -1.23 -7.67
C ARG A 102 -19.55 -2.51 -7.17
N GLU A 103 -19.01 -3.70 -7.44
CA GLU A 103 -19.68 -4.96 -7.10
C GLU A 103 -18.80 -5.96 -6.35
N HIS A 104 -19.45 -6.80 -5.52
CA HIS A 104 -18.85 -7.93 -4.81
C HIS A 104 -18.06 -8.79 -5.80
N CYS A 105 -16.77 -9.05 -5.53
CA CYS A 105 -16.03 -10.04 -6.30
C CYS A 105 -16.80 -11.37 -6.25
N GLN A 106 -17.12 -11.92 -7.42
CA GLN A 106 -17.34 -13.37 -7.57
C GLN A 106 -16.01 -14.10 -7.55
#